data_AF-A0A9E1QCB8-F1
#
_entry.id   AF-A0A9E1QCB8-F1
#
_cell.length_a   1.000
_cell.length_b   1.000
_cell.length_c   1.000
_cell.angle_alpha   90.00
_cell.angle_beta   90.00
_cell.angle_gamma   90.00
#
_symmetry.space_group_name_H-M   'P 1'
#
loop_
_entity.id
_entity.type
_entity.pdbx_description
1 polymer ?
#
loop_
_entity_poly.entity_id
_entity_poly.type
_entity_poly.pdbx_seq_one_letter_code
_entity_poly.pdbx_strand_id
1 'polypeptide(L)' 'SRATGTDTDAFAYSNGGVASALISLPLRYMHTTVEMVHRNDVENVIKLIYETLLTIKGDETFSYFD' A
#
# COMPACT_ATOMS: atom_id res chain seq x y z
N SER A 1 10.86 -10.72 7.53
CA SER A 1 9.66 -9.99 7.98
C SER A 1 8.45 -10.88 7.73
N ARG A 2 7.80 -11.39 8.76
CA ARG A 2 6.66 -12.32 8.64
C ARG A 2 5.48 -11.65 9.35
N ALA A 3 4.60 -11.01 8.57
CA ALA A 3 3.46 -10.15 8.97
C ALA A 3 3.80 -8.70 9.37
N THR A 4 2.99 -7.78 8.83
CA THR A 4 2.91 -6.35 9.14
C THR A 4 1.83 -6.04 10.18
N GLY A 5 0.88 -6.95 10.40
CA GLY A 5 -0.28 -6.75 11.27
C GLY A 5 -1.38 -5.90 10.64
N THR A 6 -1.28 -5.61 9.34
CA THR A 6 -2.27 -4.81 8.60
C THR A 6 -3.16 -5.72 7.76
N ASP A 7 -4.28 -5.19 7.27
CA ASP A 7 -5.20 -5.92 6.39
C ASP A 7 -4.52 -6.39 5.09
N THR A 8 -3.41 -5.74 4.68
CA THR A 8 -2.63 -6.16 3.51
C THR A 8 -2.05 -7.56 3.68
N ASP A 9 -1.71 -7.99 4.89
CA ASP A 9 -1.27 -9.36 5.12
C ASP A 9 -2.40 -10.35 4.77
N ALA A 10 -3.63 -10.06 5.21
CA ALA A 10 -4.79 -10.90 4.92
C ALA A 10 -5.09 -10.94 3.41
N PHE A 11 -4.99 -9.80 2.71
CA PHE A 11 -5.13 -9.77 1.25
C PHE A 11 -4.04 -10.58 0.56
N ALA A 12 -2.77 -10.38 0.94
CA ALA A 12 -1.65 -11.07 0.34
C ALA A 12 -1.74 -12.60 0.45
N TYR A 13 -2.28 -13.12 1.56
CA TYR A 13 -2.43 -14.56 1.79
C TYR A 13 -3.79 -15.15 1.35
N SER A 14 -4.72 -14.31 0.87
CA SER A 14 -6.02 -14.78 0.41
C SER A 14 -5.94 -15.57 -0.90
N ASN A 15 -6.88 -16.51 -1.12
CA ASN A 15 -7.11 -17.22 -2.39
C ASN A 15 -5.87 -17.86 -3.07
N GLY A 16 -4.83 -18.20 -2.31
CA GLY A 16 -3.58 -18.79 -2.84
C GLY A 16 -2.48 -17.77 -3.15
N GLY A 17 -2.70 -16.49 -2.85
CA GLY A 17 -1.74 -15.41 -3.03
C GLY A 17 -2.29 -14.33 -3.95
N VAL A 18 -2.41 -13.10 -3.45
CA VAL A 18 -2.78 -11.92 -4.25
C VAL A 18 -1.64 -10.91 -4.21
N ALA A 19 -1.18 -10.47 -5.37
CA ALA A 19 -0.19 -9.39 -5.46
C ALA A 19 -0.74 -8.15 -4.73
N SER A 20 -0.10 -7.82 -3.61
CA SER A 20 -0.58 -6.78 -2.69
C SER A 20 0.59 -5.91 -2.26
N ALA A 21 0.36 -4.60 -2.21
CA ALA A 21 1.33 -3.63 -1.71
C ALA A 21 0.68 -2.79 -0.61
N LEU A 22 1.40 -2.61 0.50
CA LEU A 22 1.03 -1.70 1.58
C LEU A 22 1.84 -0.41 1.43
N ILE A 23 1.15 0.72 1.26
CA ILE A 23 1.76 2.05 1.26
C ILE A 23 1.28 2.79 2.51
N SER A 24 2.22 3.16 3.37
CA SER A 24 1.96 3.89 4.61
C SER A 24 2.77 5.17 4.67
N LEU A 25 2.29 6.16 5.42
CA LEU A 25 3.00 7.40 5.70
C LEU A 25 3.13 7.64 7.21
N PRO A 26 4.14 8.40 7.66
CA PRO A 26 4.33 8.69 9.07
C PRO A 26 3.14 9.48 9.64
N LEU A 27 2.53 8.96 10.70
CA LEU A 27 1.45 9.64 11.41
C LEU A 27 1.61 9.57 12.92
N ARG A 28 1.02 10.52 13.63
CA ARG A 28 0.94 10.54 15.10
C ARG A 28 -0.52 10.32 15.53
N TYR A 29 -0.66 9.62 16.66
CA TYR A 29 -1.94 9.33 17.33
C TYR A 29 -2.88 8.44 16.51
N MET A 30 -2.33 7.39 15.89
CA MET A 30 -3.12 6.35 15.22
C MET A 30 -4.21 5.77 16.13
N HIS A 31 -5.39 5.51 15.59
CA HIS A 31 -6.56 4.96 16.32
C HIS A 31 -7.13 5.88 17.41
N THR A 32 -6.85 7.18 17.33
CA THR A 32 -7.49 8.17 18.20
C THR A 32 -8.44 9.05 17.38
N THR A 33 -9.27 9.84 18.06
CA THR A 33 -10.23 10.72 17.39
C THR A 33 -9.58 11.85 16.58
N VAL A 34 -8.32 12.17 16.87
CA VAL A 34 -7.56 13.22 16.18
C VAL A 34 -6.18 12.67 15.81
N GLU A 35 -5.97 12.45 14.51
CA GLU A 35 -4.70 12.02 13.96
C GLU A 35 -3.95 13.19 13.32
N MET A 36 -2.62 13.13 13.32
CA MET A 36 -1.76 14.20 12.79
C MET A 36 -0.78 13.63 11.77
N VAL A 37 -0.70 14.28 10.61
CA VAL A 37 0.17 13.92 9.50
C VAL A 37 0.83 15.15 8.92
N HIS A 38 1.99 14.97 8.30
CA HIS A 38 2.64 16.06 7.58
C HIS A 38 1.99 16.22 6.21
N ARG A 39 1.55 17.44 5.88
CA ARG A 39 0.81 17.72 4.64
C ARG A 39 1.55 17.27 3.38
N ASN A 40 2.86 17.51 3.31
CA ASN A 40 3.64 17.16 2.12
C ASN A 40 3.73 15.63 1.92
N ASP A 41 3.68 14.84 3.01
CA ASP A 41 3.73 13.38 2.90
C ASP A 41 2.44 12.85 2.28
N VAL A 42 1.30 13.45 2.63
CA VAL A 42 0.00 13.15 2.00
C VAL A 42 0.05 13.46 0.50
N GLU A 43 0.52 14.66 0.14
CA GLU A 43 0.61 15.08 -1.26
C GLU A 43 1.57 14.19 -2.07
N ASN A 44 2.68 13.76 -1.49
CA ASN A 44 3.65 12.90 -2.15
C ASN A 44 3.15 11.45 -2.29
N VAL A 45 2.42 10.91 -1.31
CA VAL A 45 1.80 9.57 -1.43
C VAL A 45 0.74 9.55 -2.52
N ILE A 46 -0.07 10.61 -2.64
CA ILE A 46 -1.04 10.73 -3.74
C ILE A 46 -0.32 10.67 -5.08
N LYS A 47 0.76 11.45 -5.25
CA LYS A 47 1.57 11.44 -6.48
C LYS A 47 2.16 10.06 -6.76
N LEU A 48 2.71 9.40 -5.73
CA LEU A 48 3.26 8.05 -5.87
C LEU A 48 2.22 7.08 -6.41
N ILE A 49 1.03 7.02 -5.80
CA ILE A 49 -0.05 6.13 -6.23
C ILE A 49 -0.47 6.48 -7.67
N TYR A 50 -0.66 7.77 -7.96
CA TYR A 50 -1.08 8.24 -9.28
C TYR A 50 -0.10 7.85 -10.39
N GLU A 51 1.18 8.16 -10.23
CA GLU A 51 2.21 7.83 -11.22
C GLU A 51 2.37 6.32 -11.36
N THR A 52 2.26 5.56 -10.26
CA THR A 52 2.30 4.09 -10.31
C THR A 52 1.19 3.54 -11.20
N LEU A 53 -0.05 4.03 -11.04
CA LEU A 53 -1.19 3.59 -11.86
C LEU A 53 -1.01 3.91 -13.35
N LEU A 54 -0.36 5.04 -13.68
CA LEU A 54 -0.04 5.38 -15.08
C LEU A 54 1.02 4.46 -15.69
N THR A 55 1.92 3.92 -14.87
CA THR A 55 2.97 3.00 -15.35
C THR A 55 2.48 1.58 -15.58
N ILE A 56 1.42 1.15 -14.88
CA ILE A 56 0.88 -0.21 -14.97
C ILE A 56 0.14 -0.40 -16.30
N LYS A 57 0.51 -1.44 -17.05
CA LYS A 57 -0.14 -1.80 -18.32
C LYS A 57 -1.13 -2.94 -18.13
N GLY A 58 -2.13 -3.02 -19.02
CA GLY A 58 -3.21 -4.00 -18.92
C GLY A 58 -2.77 -5.47 -19.09
N ASP A 59 -1.57 -5.69 -19.64
CA ASP A 59 -0.95 -7.00 -19.86
C ASP A 59 0.19 -7.31 -18.87
N GLU A 60 0.44 -6.43 -17.89
CA GLU A 60 1.46 -6.69 -16.86
C GLU A 60 1.01 -7.75 -15.85
N THR A 61 1.92 -8.67 -15.57
CA THR A 61 1.78 -9.73 -14.57
C THR A 61 2.66 -9.43 -13.37
N PHE A 62 2.12 -9.66 -12.18
CA PHE A 62 2.83 -9.53 -10.90
C PHE A 62 3.17 -10.89 -10.29
N SER A 63 3.11 -11.96 -11.09
CA SER A 63 3.52 -13.31 -10.70
C SER A 63 5.04 -13.39 -10.57
N TYR A 64 5.51 -14.09 -9.54
CA TYR A 64 6.94 -14.40 -9.34
C TYR A 64 7.40 -15.64 -10.10
N PHE A 65 6.46 -16.40 -10.69
CA PHE A 65 6.70 -17.73 -11.24
C PHE A 65 6.62 -17.78 -12.77
N ASP A 66 6.65 -16.62 -13.41
CA ASP A 66 6.75 -16.49 -14.86
C ASP A 66 8.19 -16.75 -15.36
#